data_AF-A0AAN0SCV2-F1
#
_entry.id   AF-A0AAN0SCV2-F1
#
_cell.length_a   1.000
_cell.length_b   1.000
_cell.length_c   1.000
_cell.angle_alpha   90.00
_cell.angle_beta   90.00
_cell.angle_gamma   90.00
#
_symmetry.space_group_name_H-M   'P 1'
#
loop_
_entity.id
_entity.type
_entity.pdbx_description
1 polymer ?
#
loop_
_entity_poly.entity_id
_entity_poly.type
_entity_poly.pdbx_seq_one_letter_code
_entity_poly.pdbx_strand_id
1 'polypeptide(L)'
;MENQMEIEQLENIEEVHSEVEEKALLAELDGEDFDPSTVTTKVDAEAAKLAAGEASAMMALGVTEQLLKQFAHQDFAFDEEQAKGVASAAAPLFVKYGGELPPWLAAYKEEFAFVVAAGALSFTSFSQIKALKAMDEEKEINPEEEQAEEAQ
;
A
#
# COMPACT_ATOMS: atom_id res chain seq x y z
N MET A 1 30.85 -21.46 34.39
CA MET A 1 29.77 -21.38 35.39
C MET A 1 28.88 -20.14 35.20
N GLU A 2 29.05 -19.35 34.13
CA GLU A 2 28.13 -18.24 33.81
C GLU A 2 26.92 -18.66 32.96
N ASN A 3 27.06 -19.67 32.08
CA ASN A 3 25.95 -20.15 31.24
C ASN A 3 24.85 -20.97 31.95
N GLN A 4 24.95 -21.23 33.25
CA GLN A 4 23.89 -21.93 34.00
C GLN A 4 22.93 -20.97 34.71
N MET A 5 23.34 -19.74 35.02
CA MET A 5 22.48 -18.74 35.68
C MET A 5 21.54 -17.99 34.71
N GLU A 6 21.79 -18.10 33.40
CA GLU A 6 20.95 -17.46 32.37
C GLU A 6 19.76 -18.35 31.96
N ILE A 7 19.88 -19.67 32.10
CA ILE A 7 18.84 -20.62 31.70
C ILE A 7 17.73 -20.73 32.76
N GLU A 8 18.07 -20.63 34.05
CA GLU A 8 17.07 -20.66 35.14
C GLU A 8 16.18 -19.42 35.21
N GLN A 9 16.57 -18.30 34.56
CA GLN A 9 15.76 -17.07 34.53
C GLN A 9 14.65 -17.10 33.46
N LEU A 10 14.68 -18.05 32.52
CA LEU A 10 13.71 -18.16 31.43
C LEU A 10 12.53 -19.08 31.76
N GLU A 11 12.60 -19.87 32.83
CA GLU A 11 11.58 -20.88 33.17
C GLU A 11 10.57 -20.42 34.24
N ASN A 12 10.76 -19.22 34.81
CA ASN A 12 9.91 -18.70 35.90
C ASN A 12 9.05 -17.49 35.50
N ILE A 13 8.62 -17.45 34.23
CA ILE A 13 7.53 -16.57 33.80
C ILE A 13 6.21 -17.24 34.21
N GLU A 14 5.96 -17.37 35.52
CA GLU A 14 4.59 -17.50 35.99
C GLU A 14 3.90 -16.18 35.64
N GLU A 15 2.88 -16.23 34.77
CA GLU A 15 1.94 -15.11 34.57
C GLU A 15 1.24 -14.82 35.90
N VAL A 16 1.88 -14.00 36.73
CA VAL A 16 1.26 -13.42 37.92
C VAL A 16 0.34 -12.32 37.42
N HIS A 17 -0.87 -12.70 37.03
CA HIS A 17 -1.94 -11.74 36.79
C HIS A 17 -2.12 -10.92 38.06
N SER A 18 -1.96 -9.60 37.94
CA SER A 18 -2.05 -8.74 39.11
C SER A 18 -3.51 -8.70 39.58
N GLU A 19 -3.76 -8.60 40.90
CA GLU A 19 -5.14 -8.43 41.40
C GLU A 19 -5.85 -7.19 40.82
N VAL A 20 -5.08 -6.27 40.24
CA VAL A 20 -5.58 -5.10 39.51
C VAL A 20 -6.16 -5.51 38.16
N GLU A 21 -5.52 -6.42 37.42
CA GLU A 21 -6.05 -6.98 36.17
C GLU A 21 -7.28 -7.85 36.43
N GLU A 22 -7.28 -8.69 37.48
CA GLU A 22 -8.45 -9.48 37.83
C GLU A 22 -9.64 -8.61 38.23
N LYS A 23 -9.41 -7.52 38.96
CA LYS A 23 -10.47 -6.54 39.29
C LYS A 23 -10.90 -5.71 38.10
N ALA A 24 -10.00 -5.40 37.17
CA ALA A 24 -10.36 -4.71 35.94
C ALA A 24 -11.27 -5.60 35.07
N LEU A 25 -10.95 -6.89 34.99
CA LEU A 25 -11.73 -7.89 34.26
C LEU A 25 -13.10 -8.14 34.94
N LEU A 26 -13.15 -8.18 36.27
CA LEU A 26 -14.42 -8.25 37.03
C LEU A 26 -15.27 -6.99 36.86
N ALA A 27 -14.65 -5.81 36.81
CA ALA A 27 -15.36 -4.55 36.58
C ALA A 27 -15.91 -4.44 35.14
N GLU A 28 -15.21 -5.05 34.17
CA GLU A 28 -15.68 -5.20 32.79
C GLU A 28 -16.86 -6.20 32.71
N LEU A 29 -16.82 -7.27 33.52
CA LEU A 29 -17.88 -8.28 33.59
C LEU A 29 -19.16 -7.79 34.31
N ASP A 30 -19.04 -6.93 35.32
CA ASP A 30 -20.18 -6.36 36.08
C ASP A 30 -20.81 -5.14 35.37
N GLY A 31 -20.12 -4.56 34.37
CA GLY A 31 -20.49 -3.29 33.74
C GLY A 31 -21.17 -3.37 32.37
N GLU A 32 -21.16 -4.54 31.71
CA GLU A 32 -21.80 -4.73 30.40
C GLU A 32 -23.03 -5.64 30.54
N ASP A 33 -24.19 -5.01 30.80
CA ASP A 33 -25.49 -5.60 30.47
C ASP A 33 -25.42 -6.08 29.02
N PHE A 34 -25.49 -7.40 28.81
CA PHE A 34 -25.47 -8.01 27.49
C PHE A 34 -26.71 -7.57 26.69
N ASP A 35 -26.58 -6.46 25.96
CA ASP A 35 -27.62 -5.92 25.11
C ASP A 35 -27.44 -6.47 23.68
N PRO A 36 -28.31 -7.39 23.21
CA PRO A 36 -28.20 -7.99 21.88
C PRO A 36 -28.37 -6.98 20.74
N SER A 37 -28.91 -5.78 21.01
CA SER A 37 -29.01 -4.72 20.01
C SER A 37 -27.67 -4.07 19.67
N THR A 38 -26.70 -4.12 20.60
CA THR A 38 -25.32 -3.66 20.38
C THR A 38 -24.57 -4.55 19.39
N VAL A 39 -24.93 -5.84 19.31
CA VAL A 39 -24.34 -6.80 18.36
C VAL A 39 -24.72 -6.42 16.93
N THR A 40 -25.99 -6.10 16.67
CA THR A 40 -26.45 -5.69 15.34
C THR A 40 -25.79 -4.38 14.89
N THR A 41 -25.68 -3.39 15.79
CA THR A 41 -25.01 -2.11 15.47
C THR A 41 -23.51 -2.28 15.22
N LYS A 42 -22.83 -3.18 15.95
CA LYS A 42 -21.41 -3.51 15.70
C LYS A 42 -21.21 -4.18 14.34
N VAL A 43 -22.09 -5.11 13.95
CA VAL A 43 -22.04 -5.80 12.63
C VAL A 43 -22.23 -4.81 11.48
N ASP A 44 -23.21 -3.90 11.58
CA ASP A 44 -23.44 -2.88 10.55
C ASP A 44 -22.26 -1.90 10.44
N ALA A 45 -21.66 -1.51 11.57
CA ALA A 45 -20.49 -0.64 11.59
C ALA A 45 -19.24 -1.33 11.01
N GLU A 46 -19.05 -2.62 11.25
CA GLU A 46 -17.93 -3.39 10.70
C GLU A 46 -18.09 -3.62 9.19
N ALA A 47 -19.30 -3.94 8.74
CA ALA A 47 -19.62 -4.06 7.31
C ALA A 47 -19.37 -2.73 6.57
N ALA A 48 -19.74 -1.60 7.17
CA ALA A 48 -19.47 -0.28 6.60
C ALA A 48 -17.96 0.01 6.50
N LYS A 49 -17.16 -0.39 7.49
CA LYS A 49 -15.69 -0.26 7.47
C LYS A 49 -15.06 -1.15 6.41
N LEU A 50 -15.52 -2.38 6.24
CA LEU A 50 -15.04 -3.28 5.18
C LEU A 50 -15.37 -2.74 3.79
N ALA A 51 -16.58 -2.21 3.59
CA ALA A 51 -16.95 -1.56 2.32
C ALA A 51 -16.06 -0.35 2.02
N ALA A 52 -15.75 0.47 3.03
CA ALA A 52 -14.80 1.57 2.89
C ALA A 52 -13.38 1.07 2.55
N GLY A 53 -12.93 -0.02 3.17
CA GLY A 53 -11.64 -0.65 2.88
C GLY A 53 -11.55 -1.20 1.45
N GLU A 54 -12.60 -1.85 0.96
CA GLU A 54 -12.71 -2.31 -0.43
C GLU A 54 -12.66 -1.13 -1.40
N ALA A 55 -13.37 -0.04 -1.12
CA ALA A 55 -13.34 1.16 -1.95
C ALA A 55 -11.92 1.78 -2.00
N SER A 56 -11.21 1.83 -0.88
CA SER A 56 -9.81 2.28 -0.83
C SER A 56 -8.89 1.38 -1.66
N ALA A 57 -9.06 0.06 -1.58
CA ALA A 57 -8.29 -0.88 -2.39
C ALA A 57 -8.58 -0.71 -3.90
N MET A 58 -9.84 -0.54 -4.28
CA MET A 58 -10.24 -0.27 -5.68
C MET A 58 -9.63 1.03 -6.19
N MET A 59 -9.59 2.10 -5.38
CA MET A 59 -8.90 3.34 -5.76
C MET A 59 -7.41 3.13 -6.02
N ALA A 60 -6.73 2.37 -5.15
CA ALA A 60 -5.31 2.06 -5.33
C ALA A 60 -5.05 1.23 -6.60
N LEU A 61 -5.92 0.25 -6.90
CA LEU A 61 -5.87 -0.53 -8.13
C LEU A 61 -6.11 0.36 -9.37
N GLY A 62 -7.04 1.31 -9.31
CA GLY A 62 -7.29 2.25 -10.40
C GLY A 62 -6.09 3.14 -10.72
N VAL A 63 -5.37 3.64 -9.69
CA VAL A 63 -4.11 4.37 -9.90
C VAL A 63 -3.05 3.47 -10.52
N THR A 64 -2.97 2.21 -10.08
CA THR A 64 -2.03 1.22 -10.62
C THR A 64 -2.34 0.91 -12.09
N GLU A 65 -3.61 0.77 -12.46
CA GLU A 65 -4.04 0.58 -13.85
C GLU A 65 -3.62 1.77 -14.71
N GLN A 66 -3.85 2.99 -14.23
CA GLN A 66 -3.47 4.20 -14.95
C GLN A 66 -1.96 4.29 -15.18
N LEU A 67 -1.15 3.88 -14.19
CA LEU A 67 0.30 3.77 -14.36
C LEU A 67 0.64 2.72 -15.41
N LEU A 68 0.04 1.53 -15.37
CA LEU A 68 0.28 0.50 -16.39
C LEU A 68 -0.13 0.95 -17.79
N LYS A 69 -1.21 1.72 -17.93
CA LYS A 69 -1.59 2.34 -19.20
C LYS A 69 -0.52 3.30 -19.73
N GLN A 70 0.01 4.13 -18.85
CA GLN A 70 1.01 5.14 -19.22
C GLN A 70 2.38 4.52 -19.53
N PHE A 71 2.79 3.48 -18.80
CA PHE A 71 4.15 2.94 -18.86
C PHE A 71 4.27 1.65 -19.68
N ALA A 72 3.21 0.86 -19.84
CA ALA A 72 3.24 -0.42 -20.57
C ALA A 72 2.38 -0.39 -21.84
N HIS A 73 1.06 -0.19 -21.72
CA HIS A 73 0.16 -0.21 -22.88
C HIS A 73 -1.17 0.52 -22.62
N GLN A 74 -1.52 1.49 -23.46
CA GLN A 74 -2.70 2.35 -23.28
C GLN A 74 -4.05 1.61 -23.13
N ASP A 75 -4.21 0.47 -23.81
CA ASP A 75 -5.43 -0.34 -23.77
C ASP A 75 -5.46 -1.36 -22.62
N PHE A 76 -4.45 -1.37 -21.76
CA PHE A 76 -4.43 -2.27 -20.60
C PHE A 76 -5.55 -1.91 -19.63
N ALA A 77 -6.35 -2.87 -19.20
CA ALA A 77 -7.30 -2.69 -18.10
C ALA A 77 -7.31 -3.95 -17.23
N PHE A 78 -7.50 -3.78 -15.93
CA PHE A 78 -7.77 -4.92 -15.07
C PHE A 78 -9.15 -5.49 -15.39
N ASP A 79 -9.30 -6.81 -15.28
CA ASP A 79 -10.61 -7.43 -15.27
C ASP A 79 -11.36 -6.99 -14.00
N GLU A 80 -12.60 -6.51 -14.16
CA GLU A 80 -13.37 -5.92 -13.06
C GLU A 80 -13.65 -6.93 -11.94
N GLU A 81 -13.88 -8.20 -12.28
CA GLU A 81 -14.15 -9.25 -11.30
C GLU A 81 -12.88 -9.59 -10.51
N GLN A 82 -11.73 -9.64 -11.18
CA GLN A 82 -10.43 -9.83 -10.52
C GLN A 82 -10.04 -8.66 -9.63
N ALA A 83 -10.20 -7.42 -10.12
CA ALA A 83 -9.91 -6.22 -9.36
C ALA A 83 -10.76 -6.14 -8.09
N LYS A 84 -12.06 -6.45 -8.21
CA LYS A 84 -12.97 -6.54 -7.07
C LYS A 84 -12.57 -7.65 -6.11
N GLY A 85 -12.21 -8.83 -6.60
CA GLY A 85 -11.75 -9.93 -5.77
C GLY A 85 -10.51 -9.56 -4.93
N VAL A 86 -9.55 -8.86 -5.54
CA VAL A 86 -8.37 -8.33 -4.83
C VAL A 86 -8.76 -7.26 -3.81
N ALA A 87 -9.66 -6.35 -4.18
CA ALA A 87 -10.10 -5.29 -3.29
C ALA A 87 -10.83 -5.81 -2.05
N SER A 88 -11.73 -6.78 -2.21
CA SER A 88 -12.40 -7.42 -1.08
C SER A 88 -11.42 -8.20 -0.19
N ALA A 89 -10.40 -8.85 -0.78
CA ALA A 89 -9.36 -9.53 -0.01
C ALA A 89 -8.43 -8.56 0.75
N ALA A 90 -8.22 -7.36 0.22
CA ALA A 90 -7.42 -6.31 0.83
C ALA A 90 -8.20 -5.48 1.87
N ALA A 91 -9.52 -5.42 1.79
CA ALA A 91 -10.37 -4.63 2.68
C ALA A 91 -10.07 -4.83 4.19
N PRO A 92 -9.85 -6.05 4.71
CA PRO A 92 -9.51 -6.24 6.12
C PRO A 92 -8.20 -5.57 6.53
N LEU A 93 -7.24 -5.40 5.62
CA LEU A 93 -6.00 -4.67 5.89
C LEU A 93 -6.28 -3.19 6.13
N PHE A 94 -7.14 -2.59 5.29
CA PHE A 94 -7.56 -1.20 5.47
C PHE A 94 -8.35 -0.99 6.75
N VAL A 95 -9.20 -1.95 7.15
CA VAL A 95 -9.90 -1.89 8.44
C VAL A 95 -8.93 -2.04 9.61
N LYS A 96 -7.98 -2.99 9.53
CA LYS A 96 -7.01 -3.27 10.60
C LYS A 96 -6.08 -2.09 10.88
N TYR A 97 -5.63 -1.40 9.84
CA TYR A 97 -4.69 -0.28 9.97
C TYR A 97 -5.35 1.09 9.80
N GLY A 98 -6.69 1.15 9.77
CA GLY A 98 -7.41 2.43 9.64
C GLY A 98 -7.11 3.18 8.34
N GLY A 99 -6.71 2.47 7.29
CA GLY A 99 -6.22 3.06 6.03
C GLY A 99 -4.79 3.58 6.08
N GLU A 100 -4.09 3.44 7.20
CA GLU A 100 -2.66 3.73 7.30
C GLU A 100 -1.80 2.54 6.87
N LEU A 101 -0.53 2.80 6.56
CA LEU A 101 0.41 1.74 6.26
C LEU A 101 0.74 0.94 7.54
N PRO A 102 0.86 -0.39 7.45
CA PRO A 102 1.31 -1.20 8.57
C PRO A 102 2.64 -0.67 9.16
N PRO A 103 2.90 -0.77 10.48
CA PRO A 103 4.11 -0.21 11.09
C PRO A 103 5.43 -0.70 10.47
N TRP A 104 5.47 -1.97 10.06
CA TRP A 104 6.62 -2.56 9.39
C TRP A 104 6.89 -1.96 8.00
N LEU A 105 5.86 -1.41 7.35
CA LEU A 105 5.94 -0.79 6.03
C LEU A 105 6.09 0.74 6.14
N ALA A 106 5.48 1.35 7.16
CA ALA A 106 5.56 2.77 7.44
C ALA A 106 7.02 3.25 7.61
N ALA A 107 7.87 2.41 8.21
CA ALA A 107 9.31 2.70 8.35
C ALA A 107 10.04 2.84 7.01
N TYR A 108 9.51 2.28 5.91
CA TYR A 108 10.11 2.30 4.58
C TYR A 108 9.48 3.33 3.63
N LYS A 109 8.62 4.19 4.15
CA LYS A 109 7.83 5.13 3.33
C LYS A 109 8.74 6.02 2.46
N GLU A 110 9.82 6.53 3.04
CA GLU A 110 10.76 7.42 2.35
C GLU A 110 11.61 6.66 1.33
N GLU A 111 11.97 5.41 1.64
CA GLU A 111 12.70 4.50 0.75
C GLU A 111 11.86 4.16 -0.48
N PHE A 112 10.58 3.84 -0.31
CA PHE A 112 9.67 3.65 -1.45
C PHE A 112 9.48 4.93 -2.25
N ALA A 113 9.31 6.07 -1.60
CA ALA A 113 9.20 7.36 -2.28
C ALA A 113 10.45 7.66 -3.12
N PHE A 114 11.64 7.40 -2.57
CA PHE A 114 12.91 7.53 -3.29
C PHE A 114 12.98 6.56 -4.47
N VAL A 115 12.68 5.27 -4.29
CA VAL A 115 12.71 4.26 -5.36
C VAL A 115 11.75 4.63 -6.49
N VAL A 116 10.54 5.08 -6.16
CA VAL A 116 9.55 5.55 -7.14
C VAL A 116 10.09 6.77 -7.89
N ALA A 117 10.61 7.78 -7.18
CA ALA A 117 11.16 8.99 -7.80
C ALA A 117 12.37 8.69 -8.70
N ALA A 118 13.32 7.88 -8.22
CA ALA A 118 14.50 7.46 -8.96
C ALA A 118 14.13 6.61 -10.18
N GLY A 119 13.17 5.70 -10.04
CA GLY A 119 12.61 4.90 -11.14
C GLY A 119 11.95 5.76 -12.21
N ALA A 120 11.09 6.70 -11.80
CA ALA A 120 10.42 7.63 -12.72
C ALA A 120 11.43 8.53 -13.46
N LEU A 121 12.44 9.06 -12.74
CA LEU A 121 13.48 9.88 -13.36
C LEU A 121 14.31 9.06 -14.36
N SER A 122 14.69 7.83 -14.00
CA SER A 122 15.47 6.96 -14.89
C SER A 122 14.70 6.62 -16.16
N PHE A 123 13.41 6.28 -16.03
CA PHE A 123 12.55 5.97 -17.17
C PHE A 123 12.33 7.17 -18.09
N THR A 124 12.00 8.34 -17.53
CA THR A 124 11.80 9.56 -18.33
C THR A 124 13.08 10.00 -19.03
N SER A 125 14.24 9.85 -18.38
CA SER A 125 15.55 10.11 -19.01
C SER A 125 15.80 9.18 -20.18
N PHE A 126 15.50 7.87 -20.05
CA PHE A 126 15.66 6.91 -21.13
C PHE A 126 14.77 7.25 -22.34
N SER A 127 13.51 7.58 -22.09
CA SER A 127 12.57 7.96 -23.15
C SER A 127 12.98 9.26 -23.86
N GLN A 128 13.46 10.25 -23.12
CA GLN A 128 14.00 11.50 -23.70
C GLN A 128 15.22 11.24 -24.59
N ILE A 129 16.18 10.42 -24.13
CA ILE A 129 17.36 10.07 -24.94
C ILE A 129 16.94 9.36 -26.22
N LYS A 130 15.98 8.43 -26.15
CA LYS A 130 15.48 7.73 -27.34
C LYS A 130 14.80 8.69 -28.32
N ALA A 131 14.00 9.64 -27.81
CA ALA A 131 13.36 10.65 -28.64
C ALA A 131 14.38 11.57 -29.32
N LEU A 132 15.38 12.06 -28.59
CA LEU A 132 16.46 12.87 -29.15
C LEU A 132 17.23 12.12 -30.23
N LYS A 133 17.59 10.86 -29.99
CA LYS A 133 18.25 10.02 -31.00
C LYS A 133 17.41 9.81 -32.27
N ALA A 134 16.09 9.66 -32.11
CA ALA A 134 15.20 9.52 -33.27
C ALA A 134 15.11 10.83 -34.07
N MET A 135 15.07 11.99 -33.40
CA MET A 135 15.12 13.30 -34.06
C MET A 135 16.44 13.53 -34.79
N ASP A 136 17.56 13.12 -34.19
CA ASP A 136 18.88 13.21 -34.82
C ASP A 136 18.96 12.30 -36.07
N GLU A 137 18.43 11.09 -36.01
CA GLU A 137 18.37 10.16 -37.16
C GLU A 137 17.47 10.68 -38.29
N GLU A 138 16.32 11.29 -37.96
CA GLU A 138 15.46 11.95 -38.96
C GLU A 138 16.14 13.15 -39.64
N LYS A 139 16.91 13.94 -38.88
CA LYS A 139 17.70 15.07 -39.42
C LYS A 139 18.85 14.61 -40.32
N GLU A 140 19.50 13.49 -40.00
CA GLU A 140 20.55 12.91 -40.85
C GLU A 140 19.99 12.32 -42.16
N ILE A 141 18.75 11.82 -42.16
CA ILE A 141 18.10 11.23 -43.33
C ILE A 141 17.50 12.31 -44.26
N ASN A 142 17.11 13.48 -43.73
CA ASN A 142 16.51 14.57 -44.52
C ASN A 142 17.32 15.90 -44.45
N PRO A 143 18.58 15.93 -44.92
CA PRO A 143 19.45 17.12 -44.82
C PRO A 143 19.06 18.29 -45.73
N GLU A 144 18.00 18.17 -46.55
CA GLU A 144 17.61 19.17 -47.56
C GLU A 144 16.77 20.34 -46.99
N GLU A 145 16.22 20.25 -45.78
CA GLU A 145 15.40 21.34 -45.21
C GLU A 145 16.24 22.40 -44.44
N GLU A 146 17.31 22.03 -43.73
CA GLU A 146 18.14 23.01 -42.99
C GLU A 146 19.02 23.90 -43.92
N GLN A 147 19.42 23.41 -45.11
CA GLN A 147 20.17 24.25 -46.07
C GLN A 147 19.28 25.25 -46.84
N ALA A 148 17.96 25.09 -46.83
CA ALA A 148 17.03 26.00 -47.51
C ALA A 148 16.62 27.20 -46.63
N GLU A 149 16.71 27.07 -45.30
CA GLU A 149 16.31 28.12 -44.35
C GLU A 149 17.50 28.98 -43.87
N GLU A 150 18.74 28.45 -43.83
CA GLU A 150 19.95 29.24 -43.53
C GLU A 150 20.48 30.07 -44.73
N ALA A 151 19.93 29.87 -45.93
CA ALA A 151 20.34 30.57 -47.15
C ALA A 151 19.42 31.75 -47.58
N GLN A 152 18.49 32.19 -46.71
CA GLN A 152 17.63 33.36 -46.95
C GLN A 152 17.99 34.56 -46.06
#